data_AF-A0A7U6FUI2-F1
#
_entry.id   AF-A0A7U6FUI2-F1
#
_cell.length_a   1.000
_cell.length_b   1.000
_cell.length_c   1.000
_cell.angle_alpha   90.00
_cell.angle_beta   90.00
_cell.angle_gamma   90.00
#
_symmetry.space_group_name_H-M   'P 1'
#
loop_
_entity.id
_entity.type
_entity.pdbx_description
1 polymer ?
#
loop_
_entity_poly.entity_id
_entity_poly.type
_entity_poly.pdbx_seq_one_letter_code
_entity_poly.pdbx_strand_id
1 'polypeptide(L)'
;MSKTLDKIRKLIAEASQSLEQLKPKSLSATELDKVTRERAMLRDKLELLREQEEIEVSRIQEEEAVNKADRRKLLLMGLAEAAKEHKNNHEHLNEKITTAIAVLIQLVKERDEVVVSLDLVID
;
A
#
# COMPACT_ATOMS: atom_id res chain seq x y z
N MET A 1 -5.23 -10.20 -9.84
CA MET A 1 -4.87 -11.64 -9.79
C MET A 1 -3.72 -11.87 -10.76
N SER A 2 -2.74 -12.69 -10.36
CA SER A 2 -1.61 -13.06 -11.23
C SER A 2 -2.12 -13.88 -12.41
N LYS A 3 -1.76 -13.49 -13.64
CA LYS A 3 -2.09 -14.25 -14.87
C LYS A 3 -1.58 -15.70 -14.79
N THR A 4 -0.49 -15.92 -14.07
CA THR A 4 0.11 -17.24 -13.83
C THR A 4 -0.76 -18.07 -12.90
N LEU A 5 -1.20 -17.51 -11.78
CA LEU A 5 -2.10 -18.17 -10.83
C LEU A 5 -3.43 -18.58 -11.48
N ASP A 6 -4.01 -17.69 -12.30
CA ASP A 6 -5.24 -17.99 -13.05
C ASP A 6 -5.05 -19.15 -14.04
N LYS A 7 -3.86 -19.22 -14.66
CA LYS A 7 -3.51 -20.33 -15.56
C LYS A 7 -3.35 -21.65 -14.81
N ILE A 8 -2.69 -21.65 -13.65
CA ILE A 8 -2.52 -22.83 -12.80
C ILE A 8 -3.89 -23.36 -12.35
N ARG A 9 -4.77 -22.48 -11.87
CA ARG A 9 -6.14 -22.86 -11.45
C ARG A 9 -6.98 -23.46 -12.57
N LYS A 10 -6.86 -22.94 -13.79
CA LYS A 10 -7.51 -23.53 -14.96
C LYS A 10 -7.00 -24.95 -15.25
N LEU A 11 -5.69 -25.15 -15.21
CA LEU A 11 -5.08 -26.47 -15.43
C LEU A 11 -5.48 -27.48 -14.33
N ILE A 12 -5.61 -27.03 -13.07
CA ILE A 12 -6.13 -27.85 -11.97
C ILE A 12 -7.57 -28.26 -12.27
N ALA A 13 -8.44 -27.32 -12.66
CA ALA A 13 -9.83 -27.60 -12.98
C ALA A 13 -9.97 -28.61 -14.14
N GLU A 14 -9.20 -28.43 -15.21
CA GLU A 14 -9.18 -29.34 -16.37
C GLU A 14 -8.71 -30.76 -15.97
N ALA A 15 -7.65 -30.86 -15.16
CA ALA A 15 -7.11 -32.14 -14.71
C ALA A 15 -8.09 -32.86 -13.74
N SER A 16 -8.74 -32.11 -12.85
CA SER A 16 -9.79 -32.64 -11.96
C SER A 16 -11.00 -33.14 -12.75
N GLN A 17 -11.47 -32.37 -13.73
CA GLN A 17 -12.58 -32.77 -14.60
C GLN A 17 -12.24 -34.04 -15.40
N SER A 18 -11.02 -34.13 -15.94
CA SER A 18 -10.53 -35.31 -16.67
C SER A 18 -10.50 -36.55 -15.77
N LEU A 19 -10.09 -36.39 -14.51
CA LEU A 19 -10.05 -37.47 -13.52
C LEU A 19 -11.46 -37.95 -13.13
N GLU A 20 -12.43 -37.05 -13.04
CA GLU A 20 -13.84 -37.40 -12.82
C GLU A 20 -14.48 -38.16 -13.99
N GLN A 21 -14.07 -37.86 -15.22
CA GLN A 21 -14.57 -38.52 -16.43
C GLN A 21 -14.04 -39.95 -16.58
N LEU A 22 -12.87 -40.27 -16.02
CA LEU A 22 -12.24 -41.60 -16.03
C LEU A 22 -12.89 -42.61 -15.06
N LYS A 23 -14.17 -42.43 -14.69
CA LYS A 23 -14.91 -43.41 -13.85
C LYS A 23 -15.11 -44.72 -14.62
N PRO A 24 -14.81 -45.88 -14.01
CA PRO A 24 -14.91 -47.17 -14.69
C PRO A 24 -16.37 -47.50 -15.00
N LYS A 25 -16.75 -47.43 -16.27
CA LYS A 25 -18.00 -48.01 -16.80
C LYS A 25 -17.63 -49.30 -17.53
N SER A 26 -17.95 -50.46 -16.95
CA SER A 26 -17.87 -51.79 -17.59
C SER A 26 -16.76 -51.91 -18.65
N LEU A 27 -15.50 -51.85 -18.22
CA LEU A 27 -14.31 -51.89 -19.09
C LEU A 27 -13.73 -53.30 -19.10
N SER A 28 -13.15 -53.70 -20.23
CA SER A 28 -12.36 -54.93 -20.33
C SER A 28 -11.06 -54.82 -19.51
N ALA A 29 -10.42 -55.96 -19.18
CA ALA A 29 -9.23 -55.98 -18.31
C ALA A 29 -8.07 -55.11 -18.85
N THR A 30 -7.88 -55.04 -20.16
CA THR A 30 -6.84 -54.21 -20.80
C THR A 30 -7.16 -52.72 -20.76
N GLU A 31 -8.45 -52.36 -20.83
CA GLU A 31 -8.91 -50.97 -20.70
C GLU A 31 -8.82 -50.49 -19.25
N LEU A 32 -9.01 -51.39 -18.28
CA LEU A 32 -8.86 -51.11 -16.85
C LEU A 32 -7.42 -50.69 -16.50
N ASP A 33 -6.41 -51.40 -17.04
CA ASP A 33 -4.99 -51.07 -16.82
C ASP A 33 -4.60 -49.72 -17.43
N LYS A 34 -5.19 -49.36 -18.57
CA LYS A 34 -4.95 -48.07 -19.24
C LYS A 34 -5.55 -46.93 -18.42
N VAL A 35 -6.81 -47.07 -17.99
CA VAL A 35 -7.50 -46.08 -17.15
C VAL A 35 -6.81 -45.91 -15.80
N THR A 36 -6.28 -46.98 -15.22
CA THR A 36 -5.55 -46.91 -13.95
C THR A 36 -4.27 -46.11 -14.08
N ARG A 37 -3.51 -46.30 -15.16
CA ARG A 37 -2.30 -45.51 -15.46
C ARG A 37 -2.61 -44.05 -15.74
N GLU A 38 -3.63 -43.76 -16.55
CA GLU A 38 -4.05 -42.39 -16.85
C GLU A 38 -4.51 -41.65 -15.58
N ARG A 39 -5.23 -42.35 -14.70
CA ARG A 39 -5.66 -41.80 -13.41
C ARG A 39 -4.49 -41.55 -12.46
N ALA A 40 -3.46 -42.41 -12.45
CA ALA A 40 -2.24 -42.17 -11.68
C ALA A 40 -1.51 -40.92 -12.19
N MET A 41 -1.28 -40.82 -13.51
CA MET A 41 -0.63 -39.64 -14.10
C MET A 41 -1.41 -38.34 -13.84
N LEU A 42 -2.74 -38.37 -13.89
CA LEU A 42 -3.56 -37.19 -13.59
C LEU A 42 -3.51 -36.80 -12.11
N ARG A 43 -3.35 -37.76 -11.20
CA ARG A 43 -3.15 -37.48 -9.77
C ARG A 43 -1.80 -36.82 -9.54
N ASP A 44 -0.72 -37.38 -10.09
CA ASP A 44 0.62 -36.81 -9.98
C ASP A 44 0.67 -35.40 -10.58
N LYS A 45 0.02 -35.20 -11.73
CA LYS A 45 -0.12 -33.88 -12.36
C LYS A 45 -0.88 -32.88 -11.48
N LEU A 46 -1.96 -33.32 -10.82
CA LEU A 46 -2.72 -32.47 -9.90
C LEU A 46 -1.91 -32.09 -8.66
N GLU A 47 -1.12 -33.00 -8.13
CA GLU A 47 -0.22 -32.74 -7.01
C GLU A 47 0.81 -31.66 -7.37
N LEU A 48 1.52 -31.82 -8.49
CA LEU A 48 2.48 -30.83 -8.99
C LEU A 48 1.84 -29.46 -9.24
N LEU A 49 0.63 -29.41 -9.79
CA LEU A 49 -0.08 -28.15 -10.04
C LEU A 49 -0.50 -27.46 -8.74
N ARG A 50 -0.84 -28.21 -7.68
CA ARG A 50 -1.17 -27.65 -6.36
C ARG A 50 0.06 -27.09 -5.67
N GLU A 51 1.19 -27.78 -5.76
CA GLU A 51 2.48 -27.25 -5.26
C GLU A 51 2.84 -25.94 -5.97
N GLN A 52 2.68 -25.89 -7.30
CA GLN A 52 2.89 -24.66 -8.07
C GLN A 52 1.92 -23.53 -7.67
N GLU A 53 0.66 -23.86 -7.36
CA GLU A 53 -0.30 -22.90 -6.85
C GLU A 53 0.15 -22.31 -5.50
N GLU A 54 0.59 -23.16 -4.56
CA GLU A 54 1.06 -22.72 -3.25
C GLU A 54 2.30 -21.82 -3.34
N ILE A 55 3.26 -22.18 -4.20
CA ILE A 55 4.46 -21.38 -4.47
C ILE A 55 4.07 -20.01 -5.04
N GLU A 56 3.19 -19.98 -6.04
CA GLU A 56 2.78 -18.72 -6.69
C GLU A 56 1.97 -17.84 -5.74
N VAL A 57 1.11 -18.41 -4.90
CA VAL A 57 0.38 -17.67 -3.85
C VAL A 57 1.36 -17.06 -2.84
N SER A 58 2.34 -17.84 -2.38
CA SER A 58 3.36 -17.37 -1.44
C SER A 58 4.19 -16.22 -2.02
N ARG A 59 4.61 -16.34 -3.29
CA ARG A 59 5.32 -15.28 -4.02
C ARG A 59 4.51 -13.99 -4.09
N ILE A 60 3.21 -14.08 -4.40
CA ILE A 60 2.32 -12.91 -4.46
C ILE A 60 2.21 -12.25 -3.08
N GLN A 61 2.05 -13.03 -2.01
CA GLN A 61 1.97 -12.49 -0.65
C GLN A 61 3.26 -11.78 -0.23
N GLU A 62 4.41 -12.33 -0.58
CA GLU A 62 5.70 -11.70 -0.32
C GLU A 62 5.85 -10.38 -1.09
N GLU A 63 5.52 -10.36 -2.38
CA GLU A 63 5.51 -9.14 -3.19
C GLU A 63 4.56 -8.07 -2.64
N GLU A 64 3.37 -8.46 -2.17
CA GLU A 64 2.42 -7.55 -1.54
C GLU A 64 2.94 -7.00 -0.21
N ALA A 65 3.60 -7.84 0.60
CA ALA A 65 4.21 -7.43 1.86
C ALA A 65 5.33 -6.41 1.65
N VAL A 66 6.23 -6.66 0.69
CA VAL A 66 7.31 -5.73 0.29
C VAL A 66 6.72 -4.41 -0.20
N ASN A 67 5.76 -4.47 -1.15
CA ASN A 67 5.10 -3.27 -1.67
C ASN A 67 4.40 -2.45 -0.57
N LYS A 68 3.80 -3.11 0.42
CA LYS A 68 3.15 -2.44 1.57
C LYS A 68 4.18 -1.75 2.47
N ALA A 69 5.33 -2.37 2.69
CA ALA A 69 6.42 -1.78 3.46
C ALA A 69 6.99 -0.53 2.75
N ASP A 70 7.22 -0.61 1.45
CA ASP A 70 7.73 0.51 0.65
C ASP A 70 6.75 1.68 0.60
N ARG A 71 5.46 1.41 0.39
CA ARG A 71 4.41 2.44 0.44
C ARG A 71 4.34 3.11 1.83
N ARG A 72 4.47 2.33 2.90
CA ARG A 72 4.50 2.87 4.27
C ARG A 72 5.72 3.78 4.47
N LYS A 73 6.89 3.37 3.99
CA LYS A 73 8.12 4.17 4.08
C LYS A 73 7.96 5.50 3.34
N LEU A 74 7.47 5.47 2.09
CA LEU A 74 7.22 6.68 1.29
C LEU A 74 6.22 7.63 1.97
N LEU A 75 5.13 7.08 2.52
CA LEU A 75 4.15 7.89 3.26
C LEU A 75 4.78 8.57 4.47
N LEU A 76 5.57 7.84 5.27
CA LEU A 76 6.22 8.40 6.46
C LEU A 76 7.24 9.48 6.09
N MET A 77 7.99 9.30 5.00
CA MET A 77 8.90 10.33 4.50
C MET A 77 8.15 11.60 4.08
N GLY A 78 7.06 11.45 3.31
CA GLY A 78 6.24 12.60 2.90
C GLY A 78 5.60 13.33 4.09
N LEU A 79 5.12 12.59 5.10
CA LEU A 79 4.61 13.18 6.34
C LEU A 79 5.70 13.94 7.11
N ALA A 80 6.91 13.42 7.17
CA ALA A 80 8.03 14.09 7.84
C ALA A 80 8.44 15.38 7.11
N GLU A 81 8.47 15.36 5.77
CA GLU A 81 8.73 16.55 4.96
C GLU A 81 7.65 17.61 5.15
N ALA A 82 6.37 17.22 5.07
CA ALA A 82 5.26 18.12 5.31
C ALA A 82 5.30 18.71 6.72
N ALA A 83 5.60 17.91 7.75
CA ALA A 83 5.73 18.39 9.12
C ALA A 83 6.86 19.41 9.27
N LYS A 84 8.00 19.19 8.59
CA LYS A 84 9.11 20.14 8.56
C LYS A 84 8.70 21.46 7.88
N GLU A 85 8.00 21.38 6.76
CA GLU A 85 7.50 22.56 6.06
C GLU A 85 6.49 23.35 6.92
N HIS A 86 5.54 22.66 7.55
CA HIS A 86 4.59 23.27 8.47
C HIS A 86 5.28 23.96 9.65
N LYS A 87 6.31 23.34 10.23
CA LYS A 87 7.11 23.95 11.30
C LYS A 87 7.77 25.24 10.82
N ASN A 88 8.47 25.20 9.69
CA ASN A 88 9.14 26.38 9.12
C ASN A 88 8.14 27.51 8.82
N ASN A 89 6.98 27.18 8.25
CA ASN A 89 5.92 28.14 7.96
C ASN A 89 5.35 28.76 9.24
N HIS A 90 5.18 27.96 10.28
CA HIS A 90 4.72 28.43 11.58
C HIS A 90 5.73 29.37 12.24
N GLU A 91 7.01 29.02 12.22
CA GLU A 91 8.11 29.87 12.73
C GLU A 91 8.14 31.23 12.00
N HIS A 92 8.07 31.22 10.66
CA HIS A 92 8.04 32.44 9.85
C HIS A 92 6.83 33.34 10.14
N LEU A 93 5.64 32.75 10.31
CA LEU A 93 4.46 33.51 10.68
C LEU A 93 4.59 34.12 12.07
N ASN A 94 5.17 33.38 13.01
CA ASN A 94 5.37 33.85 14.38
C ASN A 94 6.38 35.00 14.43
N GLU A 95 7.45 34.95 13.64
CA GLU A 95 8.39 36.05 13.46
C GLU A 95 7.67 37.31 12.94
N LYS A 96 6.88 37.18 11.87
CA LYS A 96 6.08 38.30 11.32
C LYS A 96 5.14 38.92 12.34
N ILE A 97 4.44 38.09 13.12
CA ILE A 97 3.54 38.55 14.19
C ILE A 97 4.33 39.30 15.24
N THR A 98 5.47 38.76 15.68
CA THR A 98 6.32 39.39 16.69
C THR A 98 6.82 40.75 16.21
N THR A 99 7.27 40.86 14.96
CA THR A 99 7.66 42.14 14.36
C THR A 99 6.49 43.12 14.29
N ALA A 100 5.31 42.68 13.85
CA ALA A 100 4.13 43.53 13.78
C ALA A 100 3.71 44.06 15.15
N ILE A 101 3.75 43.22 16.19
CA ILE A 101 3.48 43.64 17.57
C ILE A 101 4.51 44.66 18.04
N ALA A 102 5.80 44.46 17.75
CA ALA A 102 6.85 45.42 18.11
C ALA A 102 6.63 46.79 17.45
N VAL A 103 6.24 46.80 16.17
CA VAL A 103 5.89 48.03 15.44
C VAL A 103 4.68 48.71 16.08
N LEU A 104 3.64 47.96 16.43
CA LEU A 104 2.46 48.52 17.10
C LEU A 104 2.81 49.15 18.45
N ILE A 105 3.65 48.49 19.26
CA ILE A 105 4.14 49.05 20.53
C ILE A 105 4.91 50.36 20.29
N GLN A 106 5.76 50.40 19.27
CA GLN A 106 6.52 51.60 18.93
C GLN A 106 5.60 52.75 18.50
N LEU A 107 4.63 52.48 17.62
CA LEU A 107 3.65 53.48 17.19
C LEU A 107 2.79 54.01 18.36
N VAL A 108 2.44 53.15 19.32
CA VAL A 108 1.72 53.57 20.53
C VAL A 108 2.58 54.51 21.38
N LYS A 109 3.88 54.22 21.55
CA LYS A 109 4.80 55.12 22.27
C LYS A 109 4.94 56.46 21.58
N GLU A 110 5.17 56.46 20.27
CA GLU A 110 5.29 57.68 19.47
C GLU A 110 4.01 58.52 19.55
N ARG A 111 2.83 57.88 19.48
CA ARG A 111 1.55 58.55 19.70
C ARG A 111 1.48 59.20 21.07
N ASP A 112 1.85 58.47 22.12
CA ASP A 112 1.76 58.98 23.51
C ASP A 112 2.70 60.18 23.73
N GLU A 113 3.91 60.15 23.15
CA GLU A 113 4.85 61.28 23.17
C GLU A 113 4.30 62.53 22.45
N VAL A 114 3.65 62.33 21.29
CA VAL A 114 3.00 63.43 20.56
C VAL A 114 1.84 64.03 21.37
N VAL A 115 1.01 63.20 22.00
CA VAL A 115 -0.11 63.69 22.82
C VAL A 115 0.40 64.51 24.02
N VAL A 116 1.39 64.01 24.75
CA VAL A 116 1.98 64.72 25.90
C VAL A 116 2.60 66.06 25.49
N SER A 117 3.27 66.10 24.34
CA SER A 117 3.86 67.35 23.84
C SER A 117 2.81 68.37 23.36
N LEU A 118 1.66 67.91 22.86
CA LEU A 118 0.52 68.78 22.51
C LEU A 118 -0.15 69.39 23.74
N ASP A 119 -0.33 68.62 24.82
CA ASP A 119 -0.92 69.13 26.07
C ASP A 119 -0.04 70.23 26.72
N LEU A 120 1.29 70.15 26.58
CA LEU A 120 2.24 71.17 27.05
C LEU A 120 2.26 72.48 26.23
N VAL A 121 1.66 72.49 25.03
CA VAL A 121 1.61 73.68 24.15
C VAL A 121 0.28 74.43 24.29
N ILE A 122 -0.72 73.82 24.93
CA ILE A 122 -2.08 74.37 25.08
C ILE A 122 -2.28 75.07 26.45
N ASP A 123 -1.36 74.89 27.40
CA ASP A 123 -1.25 75.67 28.65
C ASP A 123 -0.37 76.93 28.48
#